data_AF-A0A1F9ZGL7-F1
#
_entry.id   AF-A0A1F9ZGL7-F1
#
_cell.length_a   1.000
_cell.length_b   1.000
_cell.length_c   1.000
_cell.angle_alpha   90.00
_cell.angle_beta   90.00
_cell.angle_gamma   90.00
#
_symmetry.space_group_name_H-M   'P 1'
#
loop_
_entity.id
_entity.type
_entity.pdbx_description
1 polymer ?
#
loop_
_entity_poly.entity_id
_entity_poly.type
_entity_poly.pdbx_seq_one_letter_code
_entity_poly.pdbx_strand_id
1 'polypeptide(L)'
;MKSVRLIRKDENAVSPVIATILMVAITVVLAAVLYVMVSGLLTGPGTGPRAMGVSIRATPDGTNWSVEIQTTPSGELPATTYVLIRNSQGVITLSRTAFSVLTWSAHKAIYQDATTTAAELRPGDSLLISKTQYPAGSQIEISDDAGVLTSRQLQ
;
A
#
# COMPACT_ATOMS: atom_id res chain seq x y z
N MET A 1 -14.33 81.74 -19.86
CA MET A 1 -14.54 80.71 -20.90
C MET A 1 -14.08 79.37 -20.33
N LYS A 2 -15.01 78.42 -20.09
CA LYS A 2 -14.74 77.15 -19.41
C LYS A 2 -14.51 76.06 -20.45
N SER A 3 -13.28 75.54 -20.53
CA SER A 3 -12.91 74.48 -21.46
C SER A 3 -13.23 73.12 -20.81
N VAL A 4 -14.31 72.48 -21.24
CA VAL A 4 -14.61 71.09 -20.86
C VAL A 4 -13.76 70.17 -21.73
N ARG A 5 -12.78 69.48 -21.13
CA ARG A 5 -12.05 68.40 -21.79
C ARG A 5 -12.86 67.11 -21.65
N LEU A 6 -13.39 66.59 -22.76
CA LEU A 6 -13.95 65.24 -22.84
C LEU A 6 -12.80 64.22 -22.76
N ILE A 7 -12.70 63.53 -21.63
CA ILE A 7 -11.86 62.34 -21.50
C ILE A 7 -12.56 61.21 -22.26
N ARG A 8 -12.06 60.89 -23.46
CA ARG A 8 -12.40 59.64 -24.13
C ARG A 8 -11.75 58.52 -23.33
N LYS A 9 -12.57 57.66 -22.74
CA LYS A 9 -12.14 56.42 -22.10
C LYS A 9 -12.09 55.39 -23.22
N ASP A 10 -10.90 55.04 -23.70
CA ASP A 10 -10.73 53.98 -24.68
C ASP A 10 -11.08 52.64 -24.02
N GLU A 11 -12.36 52.28 -24.11
CA GLU A 11 -12.85 50.94 -23.84
C GLU A 11 -12.44 50.05 -25.02
N ASN A 12 -11.29 49.39 -24.89
CA ASN A 12 -10.90 48.31 -25.78
C ASN A 12 -11.91 47.16 -25.58
N ALA A 13 -13.02 47.22 -26.32
CA ALA A 13 -14.03 46.19 -26.37
C ALA A 13 -13.37 44.92 -26.91
N VAL A 14 -13.30 43.89 -26.06
CA VAL A 14 -12.87 42.56 -26.49
C VAL A 14 -13.85 42.09 -27.56
N SER A 15 -13.34 41.72 -28.74
CA SER A 15 -14.19 41.24 -29.84
C SER A 15 -15.10 40.10 -29.36
N PRO A 16 -16.38 40.04 -29.77
CA PRO A 16 -17.32 39.01 -29.33
C PRO A 16 -16.78 37.59 -29.48
N VAL A 17 -16.03 37.31 -30.54
CA VAL A 17 -15.38 36.01 -30.77
C VAL A 17 -14.21 35.78 -29.82
N ILE A 18 -13.36 36.80 -29.62
CA ILE A 18 -12.20 36.71 -28.74
C ILE A 18 -12.65 36.52 -27.28
N ALA A 19 -13.74 37.18 -26.88
CA ALA A 19 -14.33 37.01 -25.55
C ALA A 19 -14.75 35.56 -25.28
N THR A 20 -15.36 34.90 -26.27
CA THR A 20 -15.76 33.49 -26.12
C THR A 20 -14.57 32.55 -26.03
N ILE A 21 -13.52 32.78 -26.82
CA ILE A 21 -12.29 31.98 -26.76
C ILE A 21 -11.63 32.11 -25.39
N LEU A 22 -11.54 33.34 -24.85
CA LEU A 22 -10.95 33.59 -23.53
C LEU A 22 -11.78 32.95 -22.41
N MET A 23 -13.10 33.02 -22.49
CA MET A 23 -14.00 32.39 -21.52
C MET A 23 -13.85 30.87 -21.51
N VAL A 24 -13.88 30.25 -22.69
CA VAL A 24 -13.77 28.79 -22.82
C VAL A 24 -12.38 28.30 -22.42
N ALA A 25 -11.33 29.05 -22.74
CA ALA A 25 -9.97 28.69 -22.35
C ALA A 25 -9.81 28.60 -20.83
N ILE A 26 -10.34 29.58 -20.08
CA ILE A 26 -10.24 29.59 -18.62
C ILE A 26 -11.06 28.43 -18.01
N THR A 27 -12.27 28.18 -18.50
CA THR A 27 -13.12 27.11 -17.94
C THR A 27 -12.54 25.72 -18.20
N VAL A 28 -11.94 25.47 -19.37
CA VAL A 28 -11.27 24.21 -19.68
C VAL A 28 -10.07 23.98 -18.76
N VAL A 29 -9.27 25.02 -18.51
CA VAL A 29 -8.13 24.93 -17.58
C VAL A 29 -8.62 24.66 -16.15
N LEU A 30 -9.64 25.37 -15.67
CA LEU A 30 -10.20 25.14 -14.34
C LEU A 30 -10.77 23.73 -14.19
N ALA A 31 -11.48 23.24 -15.21
CA ALA A 31 -12.02 21.88 -15.22
C ALA A 31 -10.90 20.83 -15.18
N ALA A 32 -9.81 21.02 -15.94
CA ALA A 32 -8.67 20.13 -15.94
C ALA A 32 -7.93 20.12 -14.58
N VAL A 33 -7.72 21.28 -13.98
CA VAL A 33 -7.05 21.40 -12.66
C VAL A 33 -7.92 20.76 -11.57
N LEU A 34 -9.23 21.02 -11.58
CA LEU A 34 -10.17 20.36 -10.67
C LEU A 34 -10.17 18.84 -10.87
N TYR A 35 -10.13 18.35 -12.11
CA TYR A 35 -10.05 16.92 -12.38
C TYR A 35 -8.79 16.29 -11.78
N VAL A 36 -7.62 16.92 -11.92
CA VAL A 36 -6.36 16.41 -11.34
C VAL A 36 -6.43 16.40 -9.81
N MET A 37 -6.94 17.46 -9.19
CA MET A 37 -7.06 17.55 -7.74
C MET A 37 -8.06 16.54 -7.18
N VAL A 38 -9.23 16.40 -7.81
CA VAL A 38 -10.25 15.43 -7.43
C VAL A 38 -9.76 14.00 -7.68
N SER A 39 -9.03 13.73 -8.77
CA SER A 39 -8.44 12.41 -9.01
C SER A 39 -7.46 12.02 -7.91
N GLY A 40 -6.65 12.97 -7.41
CA GLY A 40 -5.78 12.75 -6.25
C GLY A 40 -6.54 12.46 -4.95
N LEU A 41 -7.71 13.07 -4.76
CA LEU A 41 -8.59 12.82 -3.62
C LEU A 41 -9.33 11.47 -3.74
N LEU A 42 -9.81 11.11 -4.93
CA LEU A 42 -10.52 9.86 -5.21
C LEU A 42 -9.60 8.64 -5.19
N THR A 43 -8.32 8.81 -5.52
CA THR A 43 -7.31 7.75 -5.42
C THR A 43 -6.88 7.52 -3.95
N GLY A 44 -7.47 8.25 -2.99
CA GLY A 44 -7.03 8.28 -1.60
C GLY A 44 -5.59 8.81 -1.49
N PRO A 45 -5.04 9.00 -0.28
CA PRO A 45 -3.60 8.97 -0.14
C PRO A 45 -3.18 7.62 -0.71
N GLY A 46 -2.66 7.61 -1.94
CA GLY A 46 -2.01 6.46 -2.52
C GLY A 46 -1.08 5.96 -1.44
N THR A 47 -1.45 4.83 -0.85
CA THR A 47 -0.71 4.17 0.23
C THR A 47 0.76 4.36 -0.06
N GLY A 48 1.46 5.03 0.85
CA GLY A 48 2.90 5.21 0.75
C GLY A 48 3.59 3.87 0.54
N PRO A 49 4.92 3.85 0.31
CA PRO A 49 5.67 2.63 0.05
C PRO A 49 5.20 1.48 0.95
N ARG A 50 4.46 0.53 0.35
CA ARG A 50 3.82 -0.58 1.07
C ARG A 50 4.88 -1.61 1.37
N ALA A 51 5.57 -1.43 2.49
CA ALA A 51 6.65 -2.32 2.91
C ALA A 51 6.37 -2.84 4.31
N MET A 52 6.50 -4.15 4.49
CA MET A 52 6.44 -4.79 5.80
C MET A 52 7.86 -5.15 6.25
N GLY A 53 8.26 -4.65 7.41
CA GLY A 53 9.49 -5.02 8.08
C GLY A 53 9.25 -6.28 8.89
N VAL A 54 10.06 -7.31 8.68
CA VAL A 54 10.00 -8.55 9.45
C VAL A 54 11.39 -8.93 9.97
N SER A 55 11.46 -9.45 11.19
CA SER A 55 12.65 -10.12 11.71
C SER A 55 12.40 -11.62 11.70
N ILE A 56 13.38 -12.38 11.20
CA ILE A 56 13.31 -13.84 11.13
C ILE A 56 14.36 -14.36 12.09
N ARG A 57 13.93 -15.22 13.01
CA ARG A 57 14.81 -15.89 13.98
C ARG A 57 14.38 -17.33 14.19
N ALA A 58 15.31 -18.21 14.54
CA ALA A 58 14.94 -19.49 15.10
C ALA A 58 14.33 -19.29 16.51
N THR A 59 13.32 -20.07 16.87
CA THR A 59 12.82 -20.13 18.24
C THR A 59 13.93 -20.63 19.19
N PRO A 60 13.88 -20.32 20.50
CA PRO A 60 14.88 -20.79 21.47
C PRO A 60 15.10 -22.31 21.44
N ASP A 61 14.03 -23.07 21.21
CA ASP A 61 14.07 -24.54 21.11
C ASP A 61 14.61 -25.05 19.76
N GLY A 62 15.05 -24.16 18.87
CA GLY A 62 15.66 -24.49 17.57
C GLY A 62 14.75 -25.18 16.55
N THR A 63 13.48 -25.43 16.86
CA THR A 63 12.59 -26.28 16.06
C THR A 63 11.82 -25.50 14.98
N ASN A 64 11.52 -24.23 15.24
CA ASN A 64 10.67 -23.39 14.40
C ASN A 64 11.37 -22.08 14.03
N TRP A 65 10.91 -21.45 12.96
CA TRP A 65 11.15 -20.04 12.66
C TRP A 65 10.06 -19.21 13.32
N SER A 66 10.46 -18.10 13.93
CA SER A 66 9.61 -17.00 14.34
C SER A 66 9.87 -15.85 13.39
N VAL A 67 8.84 -15.48 12.61
CA VAL A 67 8.85 -14.31 11.74
C VAL A 67 8.03 -13.23 12.44
N GLU A 68 8.69 -12.32 13.13
CA GLU A 68 8.05 -11.25 13.89
C GLU A 68 7.90 -10.01 13.01
N ILE A 69 6.70 -9.44 12.98
CA ILE A 69 6.37 -8.23 12.26
C ILE A 69 6.93 -7.05 13.07
N GLN A 70 7.83 -6.28 12.46
CA GLN A 70 8.42 -5.09 13.06
C GLN A 70 7.72 -3.80 12.61
N THR A 71 7.32 -3.76 11.34
CA THR A 71 6.56 -2.66 10.76
C THR A 71 5.56 -3.21 9.77
N THR A 72 4.38 -2.60 9.70
CA THR A 72 3.32 -3.00 8.76
C THR A 72 2.65 -1.74 8.21
N PRO A 73 2.21 -1.75 6.94
CA PRO A 73 1.28 -0.74 6.45
C PRO A 73 0.02 -0.66 7.35
N SER A 74 -0.57 0.53 7.43
CA SER A 74 -1.81 0.74 8.19
C SER A 74 -2.99 0.03 7.53
N GLY A 75 -3.82 -0.64 8.33
CA GLY A 75 -5.05 -1.28 7.86
C GLY A 75 -4.86 -2.68 7.26
N GLU A 76 -3.70 -3.31 7.43
CA GLU A 76 -3.50 -4.71 7.09
C GLU A 76 -4.27 -5.62 8.05
N LEU A 77 -5.00 -6.60 7.51
CA LEU A 77 -5.77 -7.57 8.27
C LEU A 77 -5.19 -8.97 8.05
N PRO A 78 -5.17 -9.85 9.07
CA PRO A 78 -4.77 -11.25 8.88
C PRO A 78 -5.58 -12.01 7.81
N ALA A 79 -6.77 -11.52 7.46
CA ALA A 79 -7.61 -12.08 6.41
C ALA A 79 -7.16 -11.72 4.98
N THR A 80 -6.51 -10.57 4.80
CA THR A 80 -6.10 -10.02 3.50
C THR A 80 -4.58 -9.93 3.35
N THR A 81 -3.83 -10.37 4.36
CA THR A 81 -2.38 -10.56 4.28
C THR A 81 -2.06 -12.03 4.13
N TYR A 82 -1.23 -12.36 3.15
CA TYR A 82 -0.96 -13.72 2.70
C TYR A 82 0.51 -14.06 2.80
N VAL A 83 0.81 -15.31 3.16
CA VAL A 83 2.15 -15.89 3.10
C VAL A 83 2.25 -16.89 1.96
N LEU A 84 3.38 -16.88 1.27
CA LEU A 84 3.81 -17.91 0.33
C LEU A 84 5.24 -18.32 0.69
N ILE A 85 5.55 -19.60 0.62
CA ILE A 85 6.91 -20.10 0.86
C ILE A 85 7.39 -20.90 -0.35
N ARG A 86 8.61 -20.60 -0.79
CA ARG A 86 9.34 -21.37 -1.81
C ARG A 86 10.53 -22.06 -1.18
N ASN A 87 10.88 -23.25 -1.66
CA ASN A 87 12.13 -23.89 -1.28
C ASN A 87 13.33 -23.18 -1.94
N SER A 88 14.55 -23.64 -1.63
CA SER A 88 15.79 -23.11 -2.19
C SER A 88 15.92 -23.25 -3.72
N GLN A 89 15.07 -24.07 -4.35
CA GLN A 89 15.00 -24.25 -5.80
C GLN A 89 13.90 -23.39 -6.45
N GLY A 90 13.18 -22.58 -5.68
CA GLY A 90 12.10 -21.72 -6.16
C GLY A 90 10.73 -22.41 -6.31
N VAL A 91 10.61 -23.68 -5.91
CA VAL A 91 9.33 -24.41 -5.95
C VAL A 91 8.45 -23.96 -4.78
N ILE A 92 7.17 -23.66 -5.05
CA ILE A 92 6.19 -23.29 -4.04
C ILE A 92 5.91 -24.49 -3.13
N THR A 93 6.25 -24.39 -1.86
CA THR A 93 5.99 -25.40 -0.82
C THR A 93 4.82 -25.03 0.09
N LEU A 94 4.54 -23.73 0.23
CA LEU A 94 3.30 -23.21 0.78
C LEU A 94 2.68 -22.27 -0.25
N SER A 95 1.51 -22.64 -0.78
CA SER A 95 0.75 -21.76 -1.67
C SER A 95 0.31 -20.49 -0.95
N ARG A 96 0.04 -19.41 -1.70
CA ARG A 96 -0.41 -18.13 -1.13
C ARG A 96 -1.64 -18.34 -0.24
N THR A 97 -1.46 -18.21 1.07
CA THR A 97 -2.46 -18.53 2.10
C THR A 97 -2.58 -17.36 3.07
N ALA A 98 -3.81 -16.95 3.41
CA ALA A 98 -4.06 -15.86 4.33
C ALA A 98 -3.64 -16.22 5.77
N PHE A 99 -3.12 -15.25 6.52
CA PHE A 99 -2.62 -15.47 7.88
C PHE A 99 -3.69 -16.05 8.81
N SER A 100 -4.91 -15.53 8.71
CA SER A 100 -6.08 -15.98 9.49
C SER A 100 -6.48 -17.44 9.28
N VAL A 101 -6.08 -18.05 8.15
CA VAL A 101 -6.43 -19.44 7.80
C VAL A 101 -5.28 -20.40 8.09
N LEU A 102 -4.10 -19.89 8.45
CA LEU A 102 -2.95 -20.72 8.77
C LEU A 102 -3.23 -21.56 10.02
N THR A 103 -2.90 -22.85 9.91
CA THR A 103 -3.06 -23.82 10.99
C THR A 103 -1.84 -24.71 11.03
N TRP A 104 -1.38 -25.06 12.22
CA TRP A 104 -0.21 -25.91 12.40
C TRP A 104 -0.36 -27.30 11.75
N SER A 105 -1.56 -27.88 11.77
CA SER A 105 -1.83 -29.21 11.23
C SER A 105 -1.68 -29.27 9.70
N ALA A 106 -2.33 -28.36 8.98
CA ALA A 106 -2.33 -28.35 7.52
C ALA A 106 -1.09 -27.68 6.92
N HIS A 107 -0.62 -26.59 7.51
CA HIS A 107 0.37 -25.70 6.89
C HIS A 107 1.74 -25.78 7.54
N LYS A 108 1.86 -26.36 8.75
CA LYS A 108 3.07 -26.26 9.60
C LYS A 108 3.52 -24.81 9.80
N ALA A 109 2.55 -23.92 9.77
CA ALA A 109 2.67 -22.49 9.98
C ALA A 109 1.40 -22.01 10.69
N ILE A 110 1.53 -21.04 11.59
CA ILE A 110 0.40 -20.44 12.30
C ILE A 110 0.70 -18.97 12.58
N TYR A 111 -0.33 -18.14 12.49
CA TYR A 111 -0.29 -16.74 12.90
C TYR A 111 -0.53 -16.61 14.41
N GLN A 112 0.27 -15.77 15.05
CA GLN A 112 0.20 -15.46 16.48
C GLN A 112 0.06 -13.95 16.64
N ASP A 113 -1.12 -13.55 17.08
CA ASP A 113 -1.42 -12.17 17.45
C ASP A 113 -0.83 -11.87 18.84
N ALA A 114 0.05 -10.88 18.92
CA ALA A 114 0.63 -10.43 20.18
C ALA A 114 -0.35 -9.55 20.97
N THR A 115 -1.31 -8.92 20.31
CA THR A 115 -2.28 -7.98 20.88
C THR A 115 -3.72 -8.39 20.56
N THR A 116 -4.26 -9.33 21.34
CA THR A 116 -5.58 -9.97 21.14
C THR A 116 -6.81 -9.03 21.10
N THR A 117 -6.62 -7.74 21.31
CA THR A 117 -7.65 -6.70 21.28
C THR A 117 -7.72 -5.96 19.95
N ALA A 118 -6.78 -6.19 19.03
CA ALA A 118 -6.74 -5.56 17.72
C ALA A 118 -7.02 -6.58 16.60
N ALA A 119 -7.89 -6.21 15.66
CA ALA A 119 -8.17 -7.06 14.49
C ALA A 119 -7.13 -6.86 13.35
N GLU A 120 -6.38 -5.76 13.38
CA GLU A 120 -5.36 -5.41 12.41
C GLU A 120 -4.00 -6.00 12.79
N LEU A 121 -3.17 -6.28 11.78
CA LEU A 121 -1.77 -6.63 11.99
C LEU A 121 -1.02 -5.47 12.63
N ARG A 122 -0.15 -5.78 13.58
CA ARG A 122 0.66 -4.81 14.32
C ARG A 122 2.10 -5.28 14.50
N PRO A 123 3.01 -4.34 14.76
CA PRO A 123 4.34 -4.69 15.25
C PRO A 123 4.25 -5.56 16.51
N GLY A 124 4.99 -6.68 16.53
CA GLY A 124 4.99 -7.68 17.59
C GLY A 124 4.26 -8.97 17.23
N ASP A 125 3.31 -8.93 16.29
CA ASP A 125 2.66 -10.15 15.80
C ASP A 125 3.66 -11.03 15.07
N SER A 126 3.40 -12.35 15.01
CA SER A 126 4.36 -13.26 14.40
C SER A 126 3.75 -14.43 13.65
N LEU A 127 4.51 -14.96 12.69
CA LEU A 127 4.27 -16.28 12.12
C LEU A 127 5.23 -17.27 12.76
N LEU A 128 4.70 -18.34 13.34
CA LEU A 128 5.47 -19.49 13.75
C LEU A 128 5.44 -20.53 12.63
N ILE A 129 6.61 -20.92 12.13
CA ILE A 129 6.76 -21.76 10.92
C ILE A 129 7.72 -22.92 11.23
N SER A 130 7.42 -24.14 10.81
CA SER A 130 8.27 -25.31 11.07
C SER A 130 9.58 -25.28 10.26
N LYS A 131 10.74 -25.45 10.91
CA LYS A 131 12.03 -25.59 10.21
C LYS A 131 12.16 -26.93 9.48
N THR A 132 11.44 -27.96 9.92
CA THR A 132 11.45 -29.27 9.27
C THR A 132 10.72 -29.24 7.93
N GLN A 133 9.56 -28.58 7.88
CA GLN A 133 8.79 -28.41 6.63
C GLN A 133 9.43 -27.35 5.73
N TYR A 134 9.94 -26.27 6.32
CA TYR A 134 10.50 -25.12 5.61
C TYR A 134 11.95 -24.89 6.11
N PRO A 135 12.93 -25.63 5.56
CA PRO A 135 14.32 -25.58 6.02
C PRO A 135 14.98 -24.24 5.68
N ALA A 136 16.15 -24.01 6.28
CA ALA A 136 16.98 -22.85 5.98
C ALA A 136 17.26 -22.74 4.46
N GLY A 137 17.25 -21.52 3.95
CA GLY A 137 17.32 -21.22 2.52
C GLY A 137 15.97 -21.19 1.80
N SER A 138 14.87 -21.59 2.46
CA SER A 138 13.51 -21.34 1.94
C SER A 138 13.23 -19.84 1.92
N GLN A 139 12.50 -19.37 0.91
CA GLN A 139 12.12 -17.97 0.76
C GLN A 139 10.68 -17.77 1.21
N ILE A 140 10.47 -16.88 2.18
CA ILE A 140 9.15 -16.43 2.61
C ILE A 140 8.81 -15.12 1.89
N GLU A 141 7.60 -15.06 1.35
CA GLU A 141 7.01 -13.89 0.72
C GLU A 141 5.71 -13.56 1.45
N ILE A 142 5.56 -12.31 1.85
CA ILE A 142 4.32 -11.79 2.44
C ILE A 142 3.76 -10.75 1.48
N SER A 143 2.47 -10.85 1.19
CA SER A 143 1.75 -10.01 0.23
C SER A 143 0.39 -9.61 0.76
N ASP A 144 -0.14 -8.49 0.31
CA ASP A 144 -1.54 -8.09 0.44
C ASP A 144 -2.24 -8.25 -0.93
N ASP A 145 -3.44 -7.71 -1.07
CA ASP A 145 -4.15 -7.64 -2.36
C ASP A 145 -3.56 -6.58 -3.31
N ALA A 146 -2.70 -5.67 -2.83
CA ALA A 146 -2.04 -4.65 -3.63
C ALA A 146 -0.68 -5.10 -4.17
N GLY A 147 -0.03 -6.10 -3.56
CA GLY A 147 1.24 -6.66 -4.02
C GLY A 147 2.09 -7.28 -2.92
N VAL A 148 3.38 -7.45 -3.21
CA VAL A 148 4.34 -8.01 -2.26
C VAL A 148 4.77 -6.94 -1.26
N LEU A 149 4.60 -7.23 0.03
CA LEU A 149 5.01 -6.36 1.14
C LEU A 149 6.44 -6.66 1.60
N THR A 150 6.85 -7.93 1.58
CA THR A 150 8.22 -8.33 1.89
C THR A 150 8.57 -9.70 1.32
N SER A 151 9.86 -9.91 1.09
CA SER A 151 10.42 -11.18 0.66
C SER A 151 11.80 -11.35 1.30
N ARG A 152 12.00 -12.49 1.99
CA ARG A 152 13.20 -12.78 2.77
C ARG A 152 13.51 -14.27 2.74
N GLN A 153 14.77 -14.63 2.97
CA GLN A 153 15.16 -16.02 3.19
C GLN A 153 15.07 -16.36 4.67
N LEU A 154 14.65 -17.59 4.97
CA LEU A 154 14.73 -18.19 6.29
C LEU A 154 16.19 -18.61 6.55
N GLN A 155 16.85 -17.99 7.54
CA GLN A 155 18.26 -18.19 7.86
C GLN A 155 18.46 -18.31 9.37
#